data_AF-A0A7V5KUQ6-F1
#
_entry.id   AF-A0A7V5KUQ6-F1
#
_cell.length_a   1.000
_cell.length_b   1.000
_cell.length_c   1.000
_cell.angle_alpha   90.00
_cell.angle_beta   90.00
_cell.angle_gamma   90.00
#
_symmetry.space_group_name_H-M   'P 1'
#
loop_
_entity.id
_entity.type
_entity.pdbx_description
1 polymer ?
#
loop_
_entity_poly.entity_id
_entity_poly.type
_entity_poly.pdbx_seq_one_letter_code
_entity_poly.pdbx_strand_id
1 'polypeptide(L)'
;SVQLEGAVCVCAYEQVRDQMERERLKLQAARPYSMEVLSQVRDYRVMVGLQYLIRLGRAAGIRSRLAPVLSFPLGSNVVTLAELTRMYETLVSGVSYREGHRGKAAMGREENTSREFENGLSIIDRIETPDGEILYARNPAVRQVVDPDTAPAVSHILQNVVSYGTGRYAGKHVRLHSEDPKKEAELEALDLPVPLLGKTGTANQFRNAAFVGYVPVPANDKDAVMALPGGYTIGAYVGYDKNRPMKSGNTHITGSVGALPIWSDLADAVLEKERAGERFDPVDLSFGGLGLQYPDTNQLFVPVDPKQGGAVLQGRGGRHARIAPDFPVILTYGIVGAGGRFDPARFFKPFWQNEQAVSGKQ
;
A
#
# COMPACT_ATOMS: atom_id res chain seq x y z
N SER A 1 14.97 27.12 39.92
CA SER A 1 14.24 25.84 40.08
C SER A 1 15.26 24.74 40.23
N VAL A 2 15.10 23.84 41.21
CA VAL A 2 16.00 22.67 41.34
C VAL A 2 15.72 21.76 40.15
N GLN A 3 16.76 21.39 39.41
CA GLN A 3 16.68 20.52 38.24
C GLN A 3 17.34 19.17 38.59
N LEU A 4 16.64 18.09 38.26
CA LEU A 4 17.17 16.73 38.25
C LEU A 4 17.96 16.55 36.95
N GLU A 5 19.24 16.20 37.08
CA GLU A 5 20.17 15.96 35.96
C GLU A 5 20.23 17.10 34.92
N GLY A 6 19.91 18.34 35.34
CA GLY A 6 19.90 19.52 34.46
C GLY A 6 18.81 19.53 33.37
N ALA A 7 17.92 18.54 33.35
CA ALA A 7 16.94 18.37 32.27
C ALA A 7 15.47 18.49 32.74
N VAL A 8 15.17 18.09 33.98
CA VAL A 8 13.78 18.02 34.48
C VAL A 8 13.65 18.81 35.77
N CYS A 9 12.70 19.75 35.84
CA CYS A 9 12.39 20.44 37.10
C CYS A 9 11.87 19.43 38.14
N VAL A 10 12.31 19.54 39.39
CA VAL A 10 11.73 18.77 40.52
C VAL A 10 10.20 18.90 40.56
N CYS A 11 9.69 20.10 40.28
CA CYS A 11 8.26 20.37 40.17
C CYS A 11 7.54 19.51 39.11
N ALA A 12 8.16 19.30 37.94
CA ALA A 12 7.60 18.46 36.88
C ALA A 12 7.65 16.98 37.28
N TYR A 13 8.73 16.55 37.94
CA TYR A 13 8.83 15.20 38.49
C TYR A 13 7.75 14.90 39.53
N GLU A 14 7.54 15.81 40.48
CA GLU A 14 6.48 15.69 41.49
C GLU A 14 5.10 15.63 40.85
N GLN A 15 4.80 16.49 39.86
CA GLN A 15 3.53 16.43 39.13
C GLN A 15 3.31 15.10 38.41
N VAL A 16 4.34 14.57 37.75
CA VAL A 16 4.25 13.26 37.07
C VAL A 16 4.06 12.14 38.08
N ARG A 17 4.82 12.13 39.18
CA ARG A 17 4.69 11.14 40.25
C ARG A 17 3.29 11.14 40.84
N ASP A 18 2.78 12.30 41.23
CA ASP A 18 1.46 12.43 41.83
C ASP A 18 0.36 12.03 40.84
N GLN A 19 0.51 12.35 39.55
CA GLN A 19 -0.40 11.87 38.51
C GLN A 19 -0.33 10.35 38.34
N MET A 20 0.86 9.75 38.35
CA MET A 20 1.04 8.30 38.26
C MET A 20 0.40 7.59 39.46
N GLU A 21 0.53 8.13 40.67
CA GLU A 21 -0.12 7.57 41.86
C GLU A 21 -1.64 7.63 41.76
N ARG A 22 -2.21 8.77 41.31
CA ARG A 22 -3.66 8.90 41.09
C ARG A 22 -4.18 7.89 40.08
N GLU A 23 -3.53 7.76 38.92
CA GLU A 23 -3.94 6.78 37.90
C GLU A 23 -3.78 5.34 38.41
N ARG A 24 -2.72 5.04 39.17
CA ARG A 24 -2.52 3.72 39.77
C ARG A 24 -3.63 3.36 40.74
N LEU A 25 -4.00 4.27 41.64
CA LEU A 25 -5.09 4.05 42.60
C LEU A 25 -6.43 3.86 41.90
N LYS A 26 -6.71 4.68 40.87
CA LYS A 26 -7.90 4.54 40.03
C LYS A 26 -7.98 3.16 39.37
N LEU A 27 -6.88 2.71 38.76
CA LEU A 27 -6.82 1.41 38.09
C LEU A 27 -6.88 0.23 39.07
N GLN A 28 -6.32 0.36 40.27
CA GLN A 28 -6.38 -0.66 41.32
C GLN A 28 -7.80 -0.87 41.86
N ALA A 29 -8.62 0.18 41.89
CA ALA A 29 -10.01 0.10 42.31
C ALA A 29 -10.92 -0.53 41.23
N ALA A 30 -10.47 -0.56 39.97
CA ALA A 30 -11.22 -1.13 38.87
C ALA A 30 -11.06 -2.66 38.78
N ARG A 31 -11.95 -3.32 38.04
CA ARG A 31 -11.85 -4.77 37.80
C ARG A 31 -10.60 -5.06 36.95
N PRO A 32 -9.69 -5.97 37.38
CA PRO A 32 -8.39 -6.17 36.73
C PRO A 32 -8.42 -6.45 35.22
N TYR A 33 -9.47 -7.11 34.72
CA TYR A 33 -9.62 -7.49 33.31
C TYR A 33 -10.69 -6.68 32.56
N SER A 34 -11.11 -5.51 33.09
CA SER A 34 -12.00 -4.62 32.35
C SER A 34 -11.26 -3.95 31.18
N MET A 35 -11.98 -3.51 30.15
CA MET A 35 -11.37 -2.73 29.07
C MET A 35 -10.82 -1.39 29.55
N GLU A 36 -11.36 -0.83 30.64
CA GLU A 36 -10.81 0.38 31.28
C GLU A 36 -9.38 0.13 31.78
N VAL A 37 -9.09 -1.04 32.38
CA VAL A 37 -7.76 -1.40 32.84
C VAL A 37 -6.88 -1.90 31.70
N LEU A 38 -7.35 -2.87 30.92
CA LEU A 38 -6.58 -3.51 29.86
C LEU A 38 -6.10 -2.51 28.79
N SER A 39 -6.93 -1.53 28.42
CA SER A 39 -6.52 -0.49 27.47
C SER A 39 -5.38 0.40 27.98
N GLN A 40 -5.18 0.50 29.30
CA GLN A 40 -4.07 1.24 29.91
C GLN A 40 -2.79 0.41 30.00
N VAL A 41 -2.88 -0.93 29.95
CA VAL A 41 -1.73 -1.83 29.97
C VAL A 41 -1.03 -1.83 28.61
N ARG A 42 0.25 -1.45 28.58
CA ARG A 42 1.07 -1.39 27.35
C ARG A 42 1.08 -2.73 26.61
N ASP A 43 1.37 -3.83 27.30
CA ASP A 43 1.54 -5.14 26.67
C ASP A 43 0.24 -5.65 26.06
N TYR A 44 -0.90 -5.36 26.69
CA TYR A 44 -2.21 -5.64 26.12
C TYR A 44 -2.42 -4.86 24.82
N ARG A 45 -2.19 -3.54 24.82
CA ARG A 45 -2.32 -2.71 23.59
C ARG A 45 -1.42 -3.21 22.46
N VAL A 46 -0.17 -3.55 22.77
CA VAL A 46 0.79 -4.07 21.79
C VAL A 46 0.31 -5.41 21.24
N MET A 47 -0.11 -6.33 22.10
CA MET A 47 -0.61 -7.64 21.67
C MET A 47 -1.88 -7.51 20.81
N VAL A 48 -2.84 -6.66 21.21
CA VAL A 48 -4.04 -6.38 20.41
C VAL A 48 -3.67 -5.80 19.04
N GLY A 49 -2.73 -4.86 18.99
CA GLY A 49 -2.23 -4.30 17.72
C GLY A 49 -1.57 -5.35 16.82
N LEU A 50 -0.73 -6.22 17.38
CA LEU A 50 -0.09 -7.32 16.63
C LEU A 50 -1.12 -8.32 16.11
N GLN A 51 -2.11 -8.69 16.93
CA GLN A 51 -3.19 -9.57 16.52
C GLN A 51 -4.06 -8.93 15.43
N TYR A 52 -4.32 -7.62 15.52
CA TYR A 52 -5.00 -6.88 14.47
C TYR A 52 -4.23 -6.94 13.14
N LEU A 53 -2.92 -6.64 13.16
CA LEU A 53 -2.07 -6.69 11.97
C LEU A 53 -2.01 -8.09 11.34
N ILE A 54 -1.91 -9.14 12.17
CA ILE A 54 -1.96 -10.53 11.71
C ILE A 54 -3.28 -10.77 10.97
N ARG A 55 -4.42 -10.42 11.58
CA ARG A 55 -5.73 -10.64 10.98
C ARG A 55 -5.98 -9.79 9.73
N LEU A 56 -5.51 -8.54 9.71
CA LEU A 56 -5.52 -7.69 8.52
C LEU A 56 -4.69 -8.32 7.38
N GLY A 57 -3.49 -8.81 7.69
CA GLY A 57 -2.65 -9.54 6.74
C GLY A 57 -3.36 -10.78 6.17
N ARG A 58 -4.07 -11.54 7.02
CA ARG A 58 -4.92 -12.67 6.57
C ARG A 58 -6.04 -12.22 5.65
N ALA A 59 -6.70 -11.11 5.98
CA ALA A 59 -7.77 -10.56 5.17
C ALA A 59 -7.26 -10.09 3.79
N ALA A 60 -6.03 -9.57 3.74
CA ALA A 60 -5.33 -9.16 2.52
C ALA A 60 -4.64 -10.31 1.75
N GLY A 61 -4.83 -11.57 2.16
CA GLY A 61 -4.36 -12.74 1.41
C GLY A 61 -3.08 -13.41 1.92
N ILE A 62 -2.50 -12.97 3.05
CA ILE A 62 -1.31 -13.64 3.63
C ILE A 62 -1.72 -14.96 4.28
N ARG A 63 -1.14 -16.08 3.84
CA ARG A 63 -1.35 -17.46 4.33
C ARG A 63 -0.15 -17.98 5.14
N SER A 64 1.03 -17.42 4.95
CA SER A 64 2.23 -17.65 5.77
C SER A 64 1.97 -17.39 7.25
N ARG A 65 2.64 -18.13 8.13
CA ARG A 65 2.48 -18.00 9.58
C ARG A 65 3.11 -16.70 10.06
N LEU A 66 2.27 -15.77 10.53
CA LEU A 66 2.70 -14.51 11.13
C LEU A 66 2.82 -14.64 12.66
N ALA A 67 4.00 -14.40 13.20
CA ALA A 67 4.28 -14.43 14.64
C ALA A 67 4.09 -13.03 15.27
N PRO A 68 3.37 -12.89 16.40
CA PRO A 68 3.15 -11.61 17.07
C PRO A 68 4.39 -11.20 17.89
N VAL A 69 5.45 -10.76 17.20
CA VAL A 69 6.71 -10.32 17.80
C VAL A 69 6.88 -8.81 17.72
N LEU A 70 7.68 -8.20 18.61
CA LEU A 70 7.91 -6.74 18.61
C LEU A 70 8.58 -6.22 17.32
N SER A 71 9.32 -7.08 16.62
CA SER A 71 9.93 -6.76 15.33
C SER A 71 8.97 -6.86 14.14
N PHE A 72 7.69 -7.19 14.36
CA PHE A 72 6.69 -7.33 13.30
C PHE A 72 6.63 -6.11 12.37
N PRO A 73 6.60 -4.85 12.86
CA PRO A 73 6.53 -3.67 11.98
C PRO A 73 7.78 -3.48 11.11
N LEU A 74 8.89 -4.16 11.43
CA LEU A 74 10.14 -4.13 10.67
C LEU A 74 10.20 -5.20 9.57
N GLY A 75 9.15 -6.00 9.39
CA GLY A 75 9.09 -7.05 8.37
C GLY A 75 9.86 -8.32 8.74
N SER A 76 9.87 -8.71 10.02
CA SER A 76 10.57 -9.91 10.50
C SER A 76 9.87 -11.25 10.19
N ASN A 77 8.65 -11.20 9.65
CA ASN A 77 7.90 -12.39 9.26
C ASN A 77 8.24 -12.82 7.84
N VAL A 78 8.29 -14.14 7.62
CA VAL A 78 8.53 -14.74 6.31
C VAL A 78 7.20 -14.85 5.57
N VAL A 79 7.15 -14.32 4.35
CA VAL A 79 6.03 -14.41 3.42
C VAL A 79 6.56 -14.70 2.02
N THR A 80 5.71 -15.27 1.17
CA THR A 80 6.05 -15.47 -0.25
C THR A 80 5.90 -14.17 -1.04
N LEU A 81 6.58 -14.07 -2.18
CA LEU A 81 6.43 -12.92 -3.08
C LEU A 81 4.98 -12.77 -3.58
N ALA A 82 4.31 -13.89 -3.89
CA ALA A 82 2.92 -13.89 -4.34
C ALA A 82 1.97 -13.30 -3.28
N GLU A 83 2.13 -13.67 -2.00
CA GLU A 83 1.34 -13.11 -0.91
C GLU A 83 1.61 -11.61 -0.73
N LEU A 84 2.86 -11.18 -0.87
CA LEU A 84 3.21 -9.78 -0.80
C LEU A 84 2.56 -8.99 -1.94
N THR A 85 2.63 -9.50 -3.17
CA THR A 85 1.97 -8.89 -4.34
C THR A 85 0.45 -8.76 -4.13
N ARG A 86 -0.24 -9.83 -3.69
CA ARG A 86 -1.70 -9.78 -3.38
C ARG A 86 -2.03 -8.79 -2.26
N MET A 87 -1.17 -8.66 -1.26
CA MET A 87 -1.36 -7.67 -0.20
C MET A 87 -1.29 -6.25 -0.76
N TYR A 88 -0.32 -5.93 -1.63
CA TYR A 88 -0.23 -4.61 -2.26
C TYR A 88 -1.40 -4.34 -3.21
N GLU A 89 -1.87 -5.35 -3.95
CA GLU A 89 -3.11 -5.26 -4.73
C GLU A 89 -4.29 -4.86 -3.83
N THR A 90 -4.40 -5.49 -2.64
CA THR A 90 -5.45 -5.18 -1.67
C THR A 90 -5.32 -3.77 -1.10
N LEU A 91 -4.10 -3.29 -0.86
CA LEU A 91 -3.86 -1.94 -0.35
C LEU A 91 -4.27 -0.85 -1.36
N VAL A 92 -4.02 -1.10 -2.65
CA VAL A 92 -4.32 -0.14 -3.72
C VAL A 92 -5.80 -0.18 -4.12
N SER A 93 -6.34 -1.37 -4.35
CA SER A 93 -7.73 -1.56 -4.79
C SER A 93 -8.75 -1.49 -3.64
N GLY A 94 -8.29 -1.68 -2.41
CA GLY A 94 -9.11 -1.81 -1.20
C GLY A 94 -9.79 -3.17 -1.02
N VAL A 95 -9.73 -4.04 -2.04
CA VAL A 95 -10.40 -5.35 -2.04
C VAL A 95 -9.39 -6.48 -2.12
N SER A 96 -9.69 -7.58 -1.45
CA SER A 96 -8.96 -8.83 -1.63
C SER A 96 -9.81 -9.77 -2.48
N TYR A 97 -9.21 -10.31 -3.53
CA TYR A 97 -9.80 -11.37 -4.33
C TYR A 97 -9.53 -12.72 -3.67
N ARG A 98 -10.58 -13.45 -3.35
CA ARG A 98 -10.52 -14.85 -2.89
C ARG A 98 -10.90 -15.76 -4.04
N GLU A 99 -10.27 -16.92 -4.08
CA GLU A 99 -10.66 -17.93 -5.06
C GLU A 99 -12.08 -18.44 -4.75
N GLY A 100 -12.98 -18.19 -5.69
CA GLY A 100 -14.25 -18.88 -5.83
C GLY A 100 -14.27 -19.58 -7.18
N HIS A 101 -15.06 -20.64 -7.29
CA HIS A 101 -15.07 -21.48 -8.49
C HIS A 101 -16.52 -21.82 -8.88
N ARG A 102 -16.77 -21.94 -10.18
CA ARG A 102 -18.03 -22.48 -10.73
C ARG A 102 -17.73 -23.74 -11.55
N GLY A 103 -18.68 -24.67 -11.60
CA GLY A 103 -18.55 -25.97 -12.28
C GLY A 103 -18.86 -27.16 -11.37
N LYS A 104 -18.84 -28.39 -11.90
CA LYS A 104 -19.11 -29.62 -11.11
C LYS A 104 -18.18 -29.78 -9.91
N ALA A 105 -16.94 -29.28 -10.01
CA ALA A 105 -15.98 -29.25 -8.91
C ALA A 105 -16.38 -28.31 -7.75
N ALA A 106 -17.31 -27.36 -7.97
CA ALA A 106 -17.83 -26.46 -6.94
C ALA A 106 -18.97 -27.07 -6.12
N MET A 107 -19.64 -28.13 -6.61
CA MET A 107 -20.75 -28.80 -5.91
C MET A 107 -20.32 -29.87 -4.90
N GLY A 108 -19.02 -30.18 -4.80
CA GLY A 108 -18.54 -31.36 -4.04
C GLY A 108 -17.37 -31.14 -3.08
N ARG A 109 -16.91 -29.90 -2.85
CA ARG A 109 -15.79 -29.63 -1.94
C ARG A 109 -16.27 -28.97 -0.64
N GLU A 110 -16.48 -29.81 0.37
CA GLU A 110 -16.40 -29.42 1.78
C GLU A 110 -15.03 -28.79 2.10
N GLU A 111 -15.01 -27.95 3.15
CA GLU A 111 -13.97 -27.05 3.70
C GLU A 111 -12.53 -27.58 3.89
N ASN A 112 -12.14 -28.74 3.34
CA ASN A 112 -10.88 -29.42 3.60
C ASN A 112 -9.85 -29.42 2.45
N THR A 113 -9.98 -28.54 1.45
CA THR A 113 -8.88 -28.35 0.48
C THR A 113 -7.66 -27.73 1.17
N SER A 114 -6.54 -28.43 1.08
CA SER A 114 -5.25 -28.04 1.66
C SER A 114 -4.88 -26.61 1.26
N ARG A 115 -4.50 -25.81 2.25
CA ARG A 115 -4.15 -24.38 2.19
C ARG A 115 -3.09 -23.99 1.13
N GLU A 116 -2.42 -24.96 0.52
CA GLU A 116 -1.38 -24.78 -0.52
C GLU A 116 -1.94 -24.81 -1.95
N PHE A 117 -3.13 -25.39 -2.19
CA PHE A 117 -3.72 -25.49 -3.54
C PHE A 117 -4.45 -24.22 -4.00
N GLU A 118 -4.67 -23.27 -3.09
CA GLU A 118 -5.42 -22.02 -3.35
C GLU A 118 -4.71 -21.12 -4.38
N ASN A 119 -3.44 -20.77 -4.17
CA ASN A 119 -2.68 -19.91 -5.11
C ASN A 119 -2.48 -20.54 -6.51
N GLY A 120 -2.56 -21.87 -6.65
CA GLY A 120 -2.44 -22.54 -7.95
C GLY A 120 -3.66 -22.35 -8.85
N LEU A 121 -4.84 -22.09 -8.26
CA LEU A 121 -6.08 -21.89 -9.01
C LEU A 121 -6.17 -20.47 -9.59
N SER A 122 -5.42 -19.52 -9.02
CA SER A 122 -5.34 -18.15 -9.54
C SER A 122 -4.50 -17.99 -10.82
N ILE A 123 -3.95 -19.06 -11.40
CA ILE A 123 -3.36 -19.03 -12.77
C ILE A 123 -4.21 -19.77 -13.80
N ILE A 124 -5.24 -20.52 -13.39
CA ILE A 124 -6.14 -21.25 -14.28
C ILE A 124 -7.40 -20.41 -14.51
N ASP A 125 -7.72 -20.09 -15.76
CA ASP A 125 -8.97 -19.39 -16.10
C ASP A 125 -10.14 -20.38 -16.20
N ARG A 126 -9.98 -21.40 -17.04
CA ARG A 126 -10.97 -22.47 -17.25
C ARG A 126 -10.32 -23.82 -17.53
N ILE A 127 -11.02 -24.89 -17.18
CA ILE A 127 -10.71 -26.28 -17.57
C ILE A 127 -11.95 -26.84 -18.25
N GLU A 128 -11.79 -27.31 -19.49
CA GLU A 128 -12.88 -27.79 -20.34
C GLU A 128 -12.56 -29.20 -20.86
N THR A 129 -13.59 -30.02 -21.05
CA THR A 129 -13.45 -31.30 -21.77
C THR A 129 -13.34 -31.05 -23.29
N PRO A 130 -12.87 -32.02 -24.09
CA PRO A 130 -12.88 -31.91 -25.56
C PRO A 130 -14.27 -31.63 -26.14
N ASP A 131 -15.33 -32.10 -25.47
CA ASP A 131 -16.73 -31.88 -25.87
C ASP A 131 -17.25 -30.49 -25.46
N GLY A 132 -16.42 -29.65 -24.83
CA GLY A 132 -16.76 -28.28 -24.41
C GLY A 132 -17.43 -28.18 -23.03
N GLU A 133 -17.44 -29.25 -22.22
CA GLU A 133 -18.00 -29.20 -20.86
C GLU A 133 -17.01 -28.50 -19.90
N ILE A 134 -17.47 -27.41 -19.27
CA ILE A 134 -16.66 -26.67 -18.27
C ILE A 134 -16.60 -27.45 -16.96
N LEU A 135 -15.42 -27.99 -16.64
CA LEU A 135 -15.14 -28.66 -15.37
C LEU A 135 -14.85 -27.66 -14.25
N TYR A 136 -14.20 -26.57 -14.62
CA TYR A 136 -13.79 -25.49 -13.73
C TYR A 136 -13.79 -24.18 -14.51
N ALA A 137 -14.36 -23.14 -13.94
CA ALA A 137 -14.12 -21.77 -14.36
C ALA A 137 -13.91 -20.89 -13.13
N ARG A 138 -12.93 -20.00 -13.20
CA ARG A 138 -12.63 -19.06 -12.14
C ARG A 138 -13.82 -18.11 -11.93
N ASN A 139 -14.23 -17.97 -10.67
CA ASN A 139 -15.26 -17.01 -10.27
C ASN A 139 -14.80 -16.29 -8.98
N PRO A 140 -13.94 -15.27 -9.09
CA PRO A 140 -13.29 -14.67 -7.94
C PRO A 140 -14.32 -14.00 -7.02
N ALA A 141 -14.25 -14.29 -5.73
CA ALA A 141 -15.07 -13.63 -4.72
C ALA A 141 -14.34 -12.38 -4.22
N VAL A 142 -14.99 -11.23 -4.29
CA VAL A 142 -14.42 -9.95 -3.87
C VAL A 142 -14.77 -9.68 -2.40
N ARG A 143 -13.78 -9.33 -1.58
CA ARG A 143 -13.96 -8.93 -0.17
C ARG A 143 -13.37 -7.55 0.07
N GLN A 144 -14.14 -6.60 0.57
CA GLN A 144 -13.62 -5.29 0.98
C GLN A 144 -12.76 -5.45 2.24
N VAL A 145 -11.50 -5.01 2.19
CA VAL A 145 -10.55 -5.11 3.31
C VAL A 145 -10.13 -3.74 3.81
N VAL A 146 -9.78 -2.82 2.90
CA VAL A 146 -9.51 -1.42 3.21
C VAL A 146 -10.74 -0.61 2.82
N ASP A 147 -11.10 0.39 3.62
CA ASP A 147 -12.25 1.22 3.31
C ASP A 147 -12.04 2.01 1.99
N PRO A 148 -13.05 2.15 1.11
CA PRO A 148 -12.93 2.89 -0.15
C PRO A 148 -12.45 4.34 0.02
N ASP A 149 -12.69 4.96 1.17
CA ASP A 149 -12.23 6.30 1.49
C ASP A 149 -10.76 6.33 1.93
N THR A 150 -10.22 5.19 2.40
CA THR A 150 -8.84 5.06 2.90
C THR A 150 -7.88 4.56 1.83
N ALA A 151 -8.32 3.67 0.93
CA ALA A 151 -7.48 3.11 -0.13
C ALA A 151 -6.79 4.18 -1.02
N PRO A 152 -7.46 5.28 -1.43
CA PRO A 152 -6.81 6.36 -2.20
C PRO A 152 -5.66 7.02 -1.44
N ALA A 153 -5.80 7.24 -0.12
CA ALA A 153 -4.75 7.81 0.70
C ALA A 153 -3.54 6.87 0.82
N VAL A 154 -3.77 5.56 0.98
CA VAL A 154 -2.70 4.55 0.97
C VAL A 154 -1.99 4.51 -0.38
N SER A 155 -2.75 4.52 -1.47
CA SER A 155 -2.21 4.60 -2.84
C SER A 155 -1.34 5.85 -3.04
N HIS A 156 -1.80 7.01 -2.56
CA HIS A 156 -1.00 8.25 -2.63
C HIS A 156 0.28 8.20 -1.79
N ILE A 157 0.26 7.52 -0.63
CA ILE A 157 1.49 7.27 0.14
C ILE A 157 2.48 6.43 -0.70
N LEU A 158 2.01 5.39 -1.39
CA LEU A 158 2.84 4.55 -2.25
C LEU A 158 3.35 5.30 -3.49
N GLN A 159 2.55 6.21 -4.06
CA GLN A 159 2.99 7.11 -5.13
C GLN A 159 4.13 8.02 -4.65
N ASN A 160 3.97 8.64 -3.48
CA ASN A 160 4.99 9.51 -2.89
C ASN A 160 6.33 8.80 -2.61
N VAL A 161 6.32 7.49 -2.35
CA VAL A 161 7.56 6.71 -2.21
C VAL A 161 8.34 6.66 -3.53
N VAL A 162 7.64 6.59 -4.67
CA VAL A 162 8.26 6.65 -5.99
C VAL A 162 8.71 8.08 -6.30
N SER A 163 7.82 9.07 -6.15
CA SER A 163 8.13 10.47 -6.50
C SER A 163 9.22 11.08 -5.64
N TYR A 164 9.19 10.82 -4.32
CA TYR A 164 10.02 11.53 -3.35
C TYR A 164 10.91 10.62 -2.50
N GLY A 165 10.70 9.30 -2.52
CA GLY A 165 11.36 8.34 -1.63
C GLY A 165 12.37 7.42 -2.31
N THR A 166 12.42 6.17 -1.83
CA THR A 166 13.38 5.15 -2.29
C THR A 166 13.02 4.52 -3.64
N GLY A 167 11.83 4.82 -4.18
CA GLY A 167 11.35 4.32 -5.47
C GLY A 167 11.70 5.21 -6.67
N ARG A 168 12.44 6.31 -6.47
CA ARG A 168 12.77 7.32 -7.50
C ARG A 168 13.38 6.77 -8.78
N TYR A 169 14.02 5.59 -8.73
CA TYR A 169 14.54 4.95 -9.93
C TYR A 169 13.40 4.66 -10.93
N ALA A 170 12.30 4.04 -10.48
CA ALA A 170 11.15 3.74 -11.37
C ALA A 170 10.58 5.02 -12.01
N GLY A 171 10.35 6.07 -11.21
CA GLY A 171 9.84 7.35 -11.73
C GLY A 171 10.78 8.05 -12.73
N LYS A 172 12.07 7.69 -12.76
CA LYS A 172 13.05 8.23 -13.72
C LYS A 172 13.24 7.40 -14.98
N HIS A 173 12.85 6.13 -14.96
CA HIS A 173 13.21 5.19 -16.05
C HIS A 173 11.99 4.64 -16.76
N VAL A 174 10.85 4.51 -16.08
CA VAL A 174 9.62 4.02 -16.70
C VAL A 174 8.95 5.18 -17.45
N ARG A 175 8.68 4.96 -18.74
CA ARG A 175 8.11 5.94 -19.68
C ARG A 175 6.99 5.31 -20.48
N LEU A 176 6.25 6.16 -21.20
CA LEU A 176 5.33 5.68 -22.21
C LEU A 176 6.10 5.45 -23.50
N HIS A 177 5.86 4.32 -24.14
CA HIS A 177 6.44 3.94 -25.42
C HIS A 177 5.35 3.66 -26.46
N SER A 178 5.70 3.82 -27.73
CA SER A 178 4.85 3.71 -28.90
C SER A 178 5.52 2.87 -29.99
N GLU A 179 4.74 2.06 -30.70
CA GLU A 179 5.20 1.32 -31.87
C GLU A 179 5.35 2.24 -33.10
N ASP A 180 4.62 3.37 -33.16
CA ASP A 180 4.81 4.40 -34.18
C ASP A 180 6.09 5.21 -33.89
N PRO A 181 7.11 5.19 -34.79
CA PRO A 181 8.37 5.90 -34.59
C PRO A 181 8.25 7.42 -34.43
N LYS A 182 7.23 8.04 -35.05
CA LYS A 182 7.02 9.50 -34.91
C LYS A 182 6.54 9.82 -33.50
N LYS A 183 5.56 9.06 -33.05
CA LYS A 183 4.98 9.21 -31.73
C LYS A 183 5.97 8.82 -30.63
N GLU A 184 6.80 7.80 -30.86
CA GLU A 184 7.89 7.45 -29.95
C GLU A 184 8.85 8.64 -29.77
N ALA A 185 9.30 9.25 -30.87
CA ALA A 185 10.18 10.42 -30.79
C ALA A 185 9.53 11.61 -30.04
N GLU A 186 8.21 11.78 -30.17
CA GLU A 186 7.45 12.80 -29.43
C GLU A 186 7.35 12.45 -27.92
N LEU A 187 7.07 11.20 -27.57
CA LEU A 187 7.02 10.73 -26.18
C LEU A 187 8.40 10.79 -25.50
N GLU A 188 9.46 10.40 -26.20
CA GLU A 188 10.85 10.52 -25.73
C GLU A 188 11.22 11.98 -25.48
N ALA A 189 10.82 12.90 -26.36
CA ALA A 189 11.08 14.33 -26.19
C ALA A 189 10.32 14.94 -25.00
N LEU A 190 9.14 14.40 -24.67
CA LEU A 190 8.36 14.81 -23.51
C LEU A 190 8.96 14.31 -22.18
N ASP A 191 9.64 13.16 -22.18
CA ASP A 191 10.31 12.53 -21.02
C ASP A 191 9.40 12.47 -19.77
N LEU A 192 8.10 12.21 -19.98
CA LEU A 192 7.11 12.26 -18.90
C LEU A 192 7.17 11.01 -18.01
N PRO A 193 7.29 11.18 -16.68
CA PRO A 193 7.26 10.06 -15.76
C PRO A 193 5.86 9.45 -15.67
N VAL A 194 5.79 8.12 -15.69
CA VAL A 194 4.54 7.40 -15.39
C VAL A 194 4.26 7.49 -13.88
N PRO A 195 3.02 7.79 -13.44
CA PRO A 195 2.70 7.99 -12.02
C PRO A 195 2.54 6.65 -11.28
N LEU A 196 3.67 5.97 -11.06
CA LEU A 196 3.74 4.64 -10.46
C LEU A 196 3.65 4.68 -8.93
N LEU A 197 3.25 3.56 -8.35
CA LEU A 197 3.16 3.38 -6.90
C LEU A 197 4.07 2.23 -6.47
N GLY A 198 4.67 2.30 -5.29
CA GLY A 198 5.34 1.12 -4.76
C GLY A 198 6.17 1.35 -3.53
N LYS A 199 6.82 0.28 -3.08
CA LYS A 199 7.67 0.31 -1.89
C LYS A 199 8.86 -0.63 -2.03
N THR A 200 10.01 -0.08 -1.67
CA THR A 200 11.26 -0.82 -1.51
C THR A 200 11.30 -1.59 -0.19
N GLY A 201 11.70 -2.86 -0.24
CA GLY A 201 12.04 -3.70 0.91
C GLY A 201 13.51 -4.12 0.87
N THR A 202 14.20 -4.05 2.00
CA THR A 202 15.59 -4.53 2.15
C THR A 202 15.73 -5.19 3.51
N ALA A 203 16.10 -6.47 3.54
CA ALA A 203 16.31 -7.20 4.79
C ALA A 203 17.67 -6.87 5.40
N ASN A 204 17.82 -7.18 6.69
CA ASN A 204 19.08 -7.02 7.41
C ASN A 204 20.24 -7.74 6.68
N GLN A 205 21.43 -7.14 6.74
CA GLN A 205 22.65 -7.63 6.08
C GLN A 205 22.50 -7.81 4.55
N PHE A 206 21.55 -7.13 3.91
CA PHE A 206 21.35 -7.16 2.45
C PHE A 206 21.14 -8.59 1.91
N ARG A 207 20.44 -9.43 2.69
CA ARG A 207 20.19 -10.82 2.30
C ARG A 207 19.10 -10.93 1.24
N ASN A 208 18.10 -10.06 1.35
CA ASN A 208 16.93 -10.01 0.48
C ASN A 208 16.68 -8.56 0.04
N ALA A 209 16.37 -8.40 -1.24
CA ALA A 209 15.98 -7.14 -1.86
C ALA A 209 14.62 -7.35 -2.54
N ALA A 210 13.65 -6.48 -2.30
CA ALA A 210 12.36 -6.56 -2.94
C ALA A 210 11.84 -5.18 -3.33
N PHE A 211 11.03 -5.14 -4.38
CA PHE A 211 10.18 -4.00 -4.69
C PHE A 211 8.81 -4.52 -5.09
N VAL A 212 7.76 -3.99 -4.46
CA VAL A 212 6.38 -4.29 -4.83
C VAL A 212 5.69 -2.98 -5.14
N GLY A 213 5.04 -2.94 -6.29
CA GLY A 213 4.45 -1.73 -6.82
C GLY A 213 3.24 -1.99 -7.68
N TYR A 214 2.60 -0.91 -8.07
CA TYR A 214 1.41 -0.90 -8.89
C TYR A 214 1.64 -0.02 -10.11
N VAL A 215 1.26 -0.54 -11.27
CA VAL A 215 1.30 0.13 -12.57
C VAL A 215 -0.13 0.50 -12.93
N PRO A 216 -0.52 1.78 -12.81
CA PRO A 216 -1.80 2.27 -13.32
C PRO A 216 -1.92 2.07 -14.83
N VAL A 217 -3.15 2.14 -15.34
CA VAL A 217 -3.44 2.07 -16.78
C VAL A 217 -4.16 3.34 -17.24
N PRO A 218 -4.18 3.66 -18.55
CA PRO A 218 -4.94 4.80 -19.05
C PRO A 218 -6.41 4.75 -18.60
N ALA A 219 -6.92 5.86 -18.07
CA ALA A 219 -8.30 5.92 -17.57
C ALA A 219 -9.33 5.86 -18.70
N ASN A 220 -8.98 6.48 -19.83
CA ASN A 220 -9.76 6.55 -21.06
C ASN A 220 -8.82 6.96 -22.22
N ASP A 221 -9.34 7.00 -23.44
CA ASP A 221 -8.57 7.32 -24.66
C ASP A 221 -8.55 8.82 -25.00
N LYS A 222 -9.00 9.70 -24.08
CA LYS A 222 -9.23 11.14 -24.35
C LYS A 222 -8.44 12.07 -23.44
N ASP A 223 -8.29 11.69 -22.18
CA ASP A 223 -7.63 12.49 -21.17
C ASP A 223 -6.24 11.89 -20.92
N ALA A 224 -5.22 12.74 -20.83
CA ALA A 224 -3.84 12.37 -20.46
C ALA A 224 -3.70 11.98 -18.98
N VAL A 225 -4.51 11.00 -18.53
CA VAL A 225 -4.61 10.58 -17.14
C VAL A 225 -4.63 9.06 -17.01
N MET A 226 -3.90 8.60 -16.01
CA MET A 226 -3.88 7.21 -15.59
C MET A 226 -4.90 6.97 -14.48
N ALA A 227 -5.36 5.74 -14.32
CA ALA A 227 -6.28 5.32 -13.28
C ALA A 227 -5.79 4.04 -12.57
N LEU A 228 -6.16 3.91 -11.31
CA LEU A 228 -5.89 2.71 -10.52
C LEU A 228 -6.72 1.50 -10.99
N PRO A 229 -8.05 1.58 -11.22
CA PRO A 229 -8.83 0.42 -11.65
C PRO A 229 -8.32 -0.17 -12.97
N GLY A 230 -8.19 -1.51 -13.01
CA GLY A 230 -7.66 -2.23 -14.16
C GLY A 230 -6.13 -2.28 -14.26
N GLY A 231 -5.41 -1.62 -13.34
CA GLY A 231 -3.95 -1.67 -13.30
C GLY A 231 -3.37 -2.97 -12.73
N TYR A 232 -2.05 -3.03 -12.71
CA TYR A 232 -1.30 -4.25 -12.43
C TYR A 232 -0.46 -4.12 -11.15
N THR A 233 -0.50 -5.14 -10.30
CA THR A 233 0.44 -5.24 -9.17
C THR A 233 1.60 -6.14 -9.54
N ILE A 234 2.82 -5.62 -9.42
CA ILE A 234 4.06 -6.33 -9.77
C ILE A 234 4.93 -6.43 -8.52
N GLY A 235 5.48 -7.61 -8.26
CA GLY A 235 6.47 -7.84 -7.22
C GLY A 235 7.76 -8.40 -7.81
N ALA A 236 8.90 -7.80 -7.46
CA ALA A 236 10.23 -8.27 -7.81
C ALA A 236 11.01 -8.60 -6.54
N TYR A 237 11.78 -9.69 -6.56
CA TYR A 237 12.60 -10.15 -5.45
C TYR A 237 13.96 -10.63 -5.97
N VAL A 238 15.01 -10.28 -5.23
CA VAL A 238 16.37 -10.75 -5.46
C VAL A 238 16.97 -11.23 -4.14
N GLY A 239 17.56 -12.41 -4.15
CA GLY A 239 18.18 -13.06 -3.01
C GLY A 239 18.87 -14.35 -3.44
N TYR A 240 19.76 -14.87 -2.59
CA TYR A 240 20.35 -16.19 -2.79
C TYR A 240 19.53 -17.27 -2.06
N ASP A 241 19.41 -18.45 -2.65
CA ASP A 241 18.66 -19.58 -2.05
C ASP A 241 19.19 -19.96 -0.65
N LYS A 242 20.52 -19.93 -0.47
CA LYS A 242 21.18 -20.18 0.82
C LYS A 242 21.11 -18.99 1.79
N ASN A 243 20.28 -17.98 1.50
CA ASN A 243 20.06 -16.76 2.29
C ASN A 243 21.36 -16.04 2.71
N ARG A 244 22.39 -16.06 1.85
CA ARG A 244 23.69 -15.42 2.12
C ARG A 244 23.61 -13.91 1.82
N PRO A 245 24.39 -13.05 2.51
CA PRO A 245 24.45 -11.62 2.20
C PRO A 245 24.80 -11.33 0.74
N MET A 246 24.08 -10.40 0.09
CA MET A 246 24.37 -9.91 -1.26
C MET A 246 25.28 -8.67 -1.21
N LYS A 247 26.50 -8.86 -0.72
CA LYS A 247 27.52 -7.81 -0.65
C LYS A 247 28.85 -8.29 -1.22
N SER A 248 29.56 -7.39 -1.90
CA SER A 248 30.92 -7.62 -2.39
C SER A 248 31.70 -6.31 -2.30
N GLY A 249 32.76 -6.28 -1.48
CA GLY A 249 33.49 -5.04 -1.18
C GLY A 249 32.56 -3.95 -0.66
N ASN A 250 32.55 -2.80 -1.34
CA ASN A 250 31.69 -1.66 -1.01
C ASN A 250 30.29 -1.74 -1.65
N THR A 251 30.04 -2.72 -2.52
CA THR A 251 28.77 -2.88 -3.22
C THR A 251 27.79 -3.67 -2.37
N HIS A 252 26.60 -3.11 -2.18
CA HIS A 252 25.51 -3.70 -1.41
C HIS A 252 24.24 -3.74 -2.26
N ILE A 253 23.65 -4.93 -2.44
CA ILE A 253 22.40 -5.06 -3.19
C ILE A 253 21.22 -4.80 -2.25
N THR A 254 20.61 -3.63 -2.41
CA THR A 254 19.39 -3.23 -1.71
C THR A 254 18.17 -3.44 -2.62
N GLY A 255 16.96 -3.24 -2.09
CA GLY A 255 15.74 -3.24 -2.90
C GLY A 255 15.78 -2.25 -4.07
N SER A 256 16.40 -1.07 -3.89
CA SER A 256 16.48 -0.04 -4.92
C SER A 256 17.52 -0.33 -6.01
N VAL A 257 18.49 -1.20 -5.74
CA VAL A 257 19.57 -1.54 -6.68
C VAL A 257 19.34 -2.91 -7.32
N GLY A 258 18.80 -3.88 -6.57
CA GLY A 258 18.58 -5.25 -7.07
C GLY A 258 17.20 -5.46 -7.67
N ALA A 259 16.13 -5.16 -6.92
CA ALA A 259 14.76 -5.52 -7.32
C ALA A 259 14.07 -4.43 -8.16
N LEU A 260 14.34 -3.15 -7.88
CA LEU A 260 13.68 -2.03 -8.53
C LEU A 260 13.96 -1.90 -10.04
N PRO A 261 15.20 -2.14 -10.55
CA PRO A 261 15.43 -2.16 -11.99
C PRO A 261 14.61 -3.25 -12.69
N ILE A 262 14.65 -4.49 -12.19
CA ILE A 262 13.85 -5.62 -12.71
C ILE A 262 12.35 -5.28 -12.70
N TRP A 263 11.88 -4.64 -11.64
CA TRP A 263 10.49 -4.21 -11.54
C TRP A 263 10.14 -3.13 -12.57
N SER A 264 11.07 -2.21 -12.87
CA SER A 264 10.88 -1.12 -13.83
C SER A 264 10.76 -1.68 -15.25
N ASP A 265 11.65 -2.60 -15.64
CA ASP A 265 11.59 -3.28 -16.94
C ASP A 265 10.25 -4.04 -17.13
N LEU A 266 9.75 -4.69 -16.06
CA LEU A 266 8.45 -5.34 -16.09
C LEU A 266 7.28 -4.34 -16.17
N ALA A 267 7.42 -3.17 -15.56
CA ALA A 267 6.41 -2.12 -15.65
C ALA A 267 6.31 -1.53 -17.06
N ASP A 268 7.45 -1.28 -17.72
CA ASP A 268 7.50 -0.87 -19.13
C ASP A 268 6.85 -1.92 -20.03
N ALA A 269 7.21 -3.20 -19.88
CA ALA A 269 6.61 -4.29 -20.66
C ALA A 269 5.07 -4.41 -20.45
N VAL A 270 4.57 -4.10 -19.25
CA VAL A 270 3.12 -4.06 -18.98
C VAL A 270 2.47 -2.88 -19.70
N LEU A 271 3.08 -1.70 -19.68
CA LEU A 271 2.56 -0.50 -20.35
C LEU A 271 2.57 -0.64 -21.87
N GLU A 272 3.61 -1.25 -22.44
CA GLU A 272 3.68 -1.60 -23.86
C GLU A 272 2.56 -2.57 -24.25
N LYS A 273 2.35 -3.62 -23.45
CA LYS A 273 1.26 -4.58 -23.68
C LYS A 273 -0.12 -3.93 -23.62
N GLU A 274 -0.32 -2.97 -22.72
CA GLU A 274 -1.54 -2.15 -22.64
C GLU A 274 -1.65 -1.11 -23.75
N ARG A 275 -0.58 -0.96 -24.55
CA ARG A 275 -0.42 0.06 -25.59
C ARG A 275 -0.66 1.45 -25.02
N ALA A 276 -0.15 1.71 -23.82
CA ALA A 276 -0.46 2.92 -23.07
C ALA A 276 -0.03 4.19 -23.81
N GLY A 277 1.16 4.19 -24.43
CA GLY A 277 1.63 5.33 -25.24
C GLY A 277 0.77 5.58 -26.47
N GLU A 278 0.11 4.56 -27.01
CA GLU A 278 -0.79 4.71 -28.17
C GLU A 278 -2.07 5.48 -27.85
N ARG A 279 -2.52 5.45 -26.58
CA ARG A 279 -3.82 6.00 -26.19
C ARG A 279 -3.83 7.49 -25.91
N PHE A 280 -2.66 8.12 -25.82
CA PHE A 280 -2.56 9.55 -25.50
C PHE A 280 -2.13 10.37 -26.71
N ASP A 281 -2.68 11.58 -26.84
CA ASP A 281 -2.17 12.58 -27.77
C ASP A 281 -0.94 13.27 -27.13
N PRO A 282 0.23 13.28 -27.80
CA PRO A 282 1.41 13.99 -27.34
C PRO A 282 1.18 15.49 -27.09
N VAL A 283 0.23 16.11 -27.80
CA VAL A 283 -0.16 17.50 -27.57
C VAL A 283 -0.80 17.67 -26.20
N ASP A 284 -1.76 16.81 -25.84
CA ASP A 284 -2.42 16.87 -24.52
C ASP A 284 -1.43 16.61 -23.39
N LEU A 285 -0.52 15.65 -23.58
CA LEU A 285 0.57 15.35 -22.66
C LEU A 285 1.50 16.56 -22.44
N SER A 286 1.80 17.32 -23.49
CA SER A 286 2.68 18.50 -23.39
C SER A 286 2.09 19.64 -22.54
N PHE A 287 0.76 19.77 -22.51
CA PHE A 287 0.08 20.81 -21.73
C PHE A 287 -0.25 20.37 -20.30
N GLY A 288 -0.66 19.11 -20.10
CA GLY A 288 -1.18 18.61 -18.83
C GLY A 288 -0.23 17.69 -18.05
N GLY A 289 0.85 17.21 -18.68
CA GLY A 289 1.64 16.11 -18.15
C GLY A 289 0.86 14.79 -18.12
N LEU A 290 1.37 13.82 -17.36
CA LEU A 290 0.72 12.52 -17.15
C LEU A 290 0.39 12.34 -15.66
N GLY A 291 -0.87 12.58 -15.30
CA GLY A 291 -1.35 12.51 -13.92
C GLY A 291 -1.98 11.17 -13.56
N LEU A 292 -1.97 10.81 -12.28
CA LEU A 292 -2.82 9.74 -11.74
C LEU A 292 -4.12 10.34 -11.20
N GLN A 293 -5.25 9.88 -11.73
CA GLN A 293 -6.58 10.29 -11.29
C GLN A 293 -7.05 9.45 -10.11
N TYR A 294 -7.24 10.11 -8.98
CA TYR A 294 -7.83 9.56 -7.77
C TYR A 294 -9.38 9.65 -7.80
N PRO A 295 -10.08 8.72 -7.13
CA PRO A 295 -11.52 8.82 -6.97
C PRO A 295 -11.89 10.05 -6.14
N ASP A 296 -13.00 10.69 -6.50
CA ASP A 296 -13.52 11.82 -5.76
C ASP A 296 -14.25 11.34 -4.50
N THR A 297 -13.53 11.37 -3.38
CA THR A 297 -14.02 10.98 -2.05
C THR A 297 -14.09 12.17 -1.10
N ASN A 298 -14.12 13.41 -1.60
CA ASN A 298 -14.00 14.65 -0.79
C ASN A 298 -12.68 14.79 0.00
N GLN A 299 -11.64 14.06 -0.40
CA GLN A 299 -10.30 14.25 0.15
C GLN A 299 -9.64 15.53 -0.36
N LEU A 300 -8.62 15.97 0.37
CA LEU A 300 -7.82 17.14 0.06
C LEU A 300 -6.37 16.72 -0.13
N PHE A 301 -5.72 17.29 -1.14
CA PHE A 301 -4.26 17.33 -1.20
C PHE A 301 -3.75 18.44 -0.29
N VAL A 302 -2.99 18.04 0.72
CA VAL A 302 -2.43 18.94 1.73
C VAL A 302 -0.91 19.00 1.57
N PRO A 303 -0.30 20.19 1.41
CA PRO A 303 1.14 20.34 1.26
C PRO A 303 1.90 19.85 2.50
N VAL A 304 3.02 19.14 2.27
CA VAL A 304 3.86 18.58 3.33
C VAL A 304 5.33 18.87 3.11
N ASP A 305 6.11 18.84 4.20
CA ASP A 305 7.57 18.90 4.13
C ASP A 305 8.15 17.48 3.99
N PRO A 306 8.73 17.12 2.83
CA PRO A 306 9.33 15.80 2.64
C PRO A 306 10.56 15.56 3.51
N LYS A 307 11.22 16.62 4.01
CA LYS A 307 12.41 16.53 4.87
C LYS A 307 12.06 16.35 6.35
N GLN A 308 10.82 16.61 6.75
CA GLN A 308 10.33 16.44 8.11
C GLN A 308 9.31 15.30 8.23
N GLY A 309 9.55 14.19 7.51
CA GLY A 309 8.69 13.01 7.57
C GLY A 309 7.27 13.24 7.04
N GLY A 310 7.06 14.23 6.18
CA GLY A 310 5.74 14.56 5.65
C GLY A 310 4.87 15.40 6.61
N ALA A 311 5.49 16.18 7.50
CA ALA A 311 4.75 17.12 8.35
C ALA A 311 3.97 18.14 7.50
N VAL A 312 2.71 18.40 7.89
CA VAL A 312 1.83 19.33 7.19
C VAL A 312 2.39 20.76 7.26
N LEU A 313 2.51 21.40 6.10
CA LEU A 313 2.91 22.79 5.98
C LEU A 313 1.72 23.71 6.29
N GLN A 314 1.60 24.09 7.56
CA GLN A 314 0.55 24.98 8.03
C GLN A 314 0.55 26.31 7.27
N GLY A 315 -0.63 26.86 7.01
CA GLY A 315 -0.81 28.12 6.28
C GLY A 315 -0.86 27.98 4.76
N ARG A 316 -0.61 26.78 4.21
CA ARG A 316 -0.73 26.50 2.77
C ARG A 316 -2.13 25.96 2.36
N GLY A 317 -2.98 25.66 3.34
CA GLY A 317 -4.32 25.10 3.12
C GLY A 317 -4.30 23.67 2.57
N GLY A 318 -5.40 23.28 1.94
CA GLY A 318 -5.56 22.01 1.24
C GLY A 318 -6.47 22.22 0.04
N ARG A 319 -6.19 21.53 -1.07
CA ARG A 319 -6.95 21.67 -2.31
C ARG A 319 -7.69 20.39 -2.63
N HIS A 320 -8.99 20.53 -2.91
CA HIS A 320 -9.76 19.47 -3.52
C HIS A 320 -9.39 19.36 -5.00
N ALA A 321 -8.85 18.21 -5.39
CA ALA A 321 -8.52 17.87 -6.77
C ALA A 321 -8.46 16.35 -6.91
N ARG A 322 -8.56 15.85 -8.14
CA ARG A 322 -8.43 14.42 -8.44
C ARG A 322 -7.05 14.01 -8.93
N ILE A 323 -6.19 14.98 -9.26
CA ILE A 323 -4.80 14.75 -9.67
C ILE A 323 -3.91 15.46 -8.65
N ALA A 324 -2.87 14.77 -8.20
CA ALA A 324 -1.90 15.34 -7.27
C ALA A 324 -1.11 16.47 -7.96
N PRO A 325 -0.84 17.59 -7.26
CA PRO A 325 0.05 18.63 -7.77
C PRO A 325 1.52 18.18 -7.80
N ASP A 326 2.35 18.91 -8.55
CA ASP A 326 3.78 18.59 -8.77
C ASP A 326 4.71 18.89 -7.58
N PHE A 327 4.16 19.06 -6.38
CA PHE A 327 4.91 19.28 -5.15
C PHE A 327 4.44 18.33 -4.05
N PRO A 328 5.28 18.05 -3.04
CA PRO A 328 4.95 17.07 -2.01
C PRO A 328 3.64 17.40 -1.28
N VAL A 329 2.69 16.49 -1.38
CA VAL A 329 1.39 16.54 -0.69
C VAL A 329 1.07 15.20 -0.05
N ILE A 330 0.06 15.18 0.82
CA ILE A 330 -0.64 13.97 1.22
C ILE A 330 -2.12 14.10 0.85
N LEU A 331 -2.74 13.00 0.44
CA LEU A 331 -4.18 12.91 0.25
C LEU A 331 -4.83 12.50 1.56
N THR A 332 -5.69 13.35 2.12
CA THR A 332 -6.27 13.13 3.46
C THR A 332 -7.59 13.89 3.66
N TYR A 333 -8.26 13.64 4.79
CA TYR A 333 -9.46 14.34 5.22
C TYR A 333 -9.14 15.38 6.31
N GLY A 334 -9.87 16.50 6.30
CA GLY A 334 -9.77 17.51 7.33
C GLY A 334 -10.45 18.81 6.93
N ILE A 335 -10.31 19.81 7.79
CA ILE A 335 -10.88 21.14 7.59
C ILE A 335 -9.73 22.13 7.41
N VAL A 336 -9.86 23.00 6.41
CA VAL A 336 -8.95 24.14 6.23
C VAL A 336 -9.56 25.33 6.95
N GLY A 337 -8.95 25.72 8.07
CA GLY A 337 -9.34 26.88 8.86
C GLY A 337 -8.86 28.20 8.26
N ALA A 338 -9.25 29.31 8.91
CA ALA A 338 -8.81 30.64 8.53
C ALA A 338 -7.27 30.75 8.54
N GLY A 339 -6.71 31.41 7.52
CA GLY A 339 -5.25 31.54 7.36
C GLY A 339 -4.55 30.29 6.86
N GLY A 340 -5.26 29.29 6.33
CA GLY A 340 -4.68 28.11 5.68
C GLY A 340 -4.17 27.04 6.66
N ARG A 341 -4.57 27.10 7.93
CA ARG A 341 -4.33 26.04 8.91
C ARG A 341 -5.13 24.80 8.53
N PHE A 342 -4.51 23.63 8.63
CA PHE A 342 -5.19 22.35 8.35
C PHE A 342 -5.39 21.56 9.64
N ASP A 343 -6.64 21.26 9.96
CA ASP A 343 -7.03 20.41 11.08
C ASP A 343 -7.47 19.03 10.54
N PRO A 344 -6.65 17.97 10.74
CA PRO A 344 -6.91 16.65 10.15
C PRO A 344 -8.11 15.97 10.80
N ALA A 345 -8.98 15.38 9.98
CA ALA A 345 -10.00 14.46 10.45
C ALA A 345 -9.40 13.05 10.58
N ARG A 346 -9.68 12.37 11.69
CA ARG A 346 -9.18 11.02 11.95
C ARG A 346 -10.35 10.05 12.06
N PHE A 347 -10.33 9.05 11.20
CA PHE A 347 -11.30 7.97 11.21
C PHE A 347 -10.58 6.65 11.46
N PHE A 348 -11.20 5.77 12.24
CA PHE A 348 -10.75 4.40 12.37
C PHE A 348 -11.94 3.48 12.12
N LYS A 349 -11.81 2.65 11.09
CA LYS A 349 -12.76 1.59 10.79
C LYS A 349 -11.98 0.28 10.70
N PRO A 350 -12.20 -0.67 11.61
CA PRO A 350 -11.48 -1.93 11.58
C PRO A 350 -11.88 -2.73 10.34
N PHE A 351 -10.93 -3.49 9.78
CA PHE A 351 -11.10 -4.14 8.47
C PHE A 351 -12.35 -5.06 8.37
N TRP A 352 -12.74 -5.72 9.47
CA TRP A 352 -13.91 -6.62 9.48
C TRP A 352 -15.25 -5.88 9.37
N GLN A 353 -15.29 -4.57 9.60
CA GLN A 353 -16.49 -3.74 9.36
C GLN A 353 -16.63 -3.31 7.91
N ASN A 354 -15.59 -3.46 7.08
CA ASN A 354 -15.66 -3.15 5.65
C ASN A 354 -16.47 -4.20 4.88
N GLU A 355 -16.50 -5.44 5.36
CA GLU A 355 -17.26 -6.55 4.76
C GLU A 355 -18.77 -6.37 4.80
N GLN A 356 -19.31 -5.83 5.90
CA GLN A 356 -20.75 -5.71 6.12
C GLN A 356 -21.41 -4.68 5.18
N ALA A 357 -20.62 -3.77 4.60
CA ALA A 357 -21.13 -2.74 3.70
C ALA A 357 -21.51 -3.27 2.30
N VAL A 358 -20.95 -4.41 1.88
CA VAL A 358 -21.17 -4.96 0.53
C VAL A 358 -22.44 -5.82 0.46
N SER A 359 -22.84 -6.45 1.57
CA SER A 359 -24.05 -7.29 1.65
C SER A 359 -25.36 -6.50 1.73
N GLY A 360 -25.32 -5.17 1.85
CA GLY A 360 -26.50 -4.30 1.96
C GLY A 360 -26.95 -3.64 0.66
N LYS A 361 -26.28 -3.92 -0.47
CA LYS A 361 -26.69 -3.49 -1.81
C LYS A 361 -26.94 -4.73 -2.68
N GLN A 362 -28.05 -5.42 -2.43
CA GLN A 362 -28.69 -6.34 -3.38
C GLN A 362 -30.07 -5.82 -3.72
#